data_AF-A0A8T6PAZ8-F1
#
_entry.id   AF-A0A8T6PAZ8-F1
#
_cell.length_a   1.000
_cell.length_b   1.000
_cell.length_c   1.000
_cell.angle_alpha   90.00
_cell.angle_beta   90.00
_cell.angle_gamma   90.00
#
_symmetry.space_group_name_H-M   'P 1'
#
loop_
_entity.id
_entity.type
_entity.pdbx_description
1 polymer ?
#
loop_
_entity_poly.entity_id
_entity_poly.type
_entity_poly.pdbx_seq_one_letter_code
_entity_poly.pdbx_strand_id
1 'polypeptide(L)'
;MSDAAPPDLIARAEELREQLHYHSHRYYVLNAPVITDGEYDALYHELKQIEADYPALLTPDSPTQRAGAEPRSDLPKVRHVAPVLSLSNAFNPDDLVAWRDRLLRLLDREDDFEYTIEPKLDGLSVVLTYENGLFTLGATRGNGEIGEDVTPNLRTVYPLPLRIPVDGEGPPPPRRLVLRGEVFFRLHDFEALNAARAEAGEPD
;
A
#
# COMPACT_ATOMS: atom_id res chain seq x y z
N MET A 1 -23.33 13.22 29.95
CA MET A 1 -23.65 13.51 28.54
C MET A 1 -23.35 12.24 27.76
N SER A 2 -24.21 11.83 26.83
CA SER A 2 -24.00 10.60 26.06
C SER A 2 -22.70 10.68 25.26
N ASP A 3 -21.76 9.77 25.50
CA ASP A 3 -20.53 9.59 24.70
C ASP A 3 -20.84 9.06 23.28
N ALA A 4 -22.08 8.68 23.00
CA ALA A 4 -22.49 8.23 21.68
C ALA A 4 -22.69 9.42 20.73
N ALA A 5 -22.02 9.39 19.59
CA ALA A 5 -22.17 10.37 18.53
C ALA A 5 -23.63 10.40 18.01
N PRO A 6 -24.16 11.59 17.67
CA PRO A 6 -25.43 11.73 16.95
C PRO A 6 -25.46 10.88 15.67
N PRO A 7 -26.59 10.22 15.32
CA PRO A 7 -26.69 9.40 14.11
C PRO A 7 -26.29 10.12 12.82
N ASP A 8 -26.62 11.41 12.71
CA ASP A 8 -26.26 12.22 11.54
C ASP A 8 -24.74 12.40 11.41
N LEU A 9 -24.02 12.50 12.53
CA LEU A 9 -22.55 12.58 12.52
C LEU A 9 -21.89 11.24 12.21
N ILE A 10 -22.51 10.12 12.62
CA ILE A 10 -22.06 8.78 12.24
C ILE A 10 -22.14 8.63 10.72
N ALA A 11 -23.31 8.91 10.15
CA ALA A 11 -23.54 8.85 8.70
C ALA A 11 -22.62 9.81 7.94
N ARG A 12 -22.41 11.02 8.45
CA ARG A 12 -21.51 12.00 7.83
C ARG A 12 -20.05 11.55 7.86
N ALA A 13 -19.58 10.97 8.97
CA ALA A 13 -18.22 10.44 9.07
C ALA A 13 -17.98 9.28 8.09
N GLU A 14 -18.97 8.40 7.91
CA GLU A 14 -18.92 7.32 6.93
C GLU A 14 -18.87 7.88 5.49
N GLU A 15 -19.75 8.83 5.15
CA GLU A 15 -19.76 9.49 3.85
C GLU A 15 -18.43 10.18 3.53
N LEU A 16 -17.88 10.93 4.49
CA LEU A 16 -16.61 11.63 4.33
C LEU A 16 -15.45 10.65 4.08
N ARG A 17 -15.43 9.50 4.77
CA ARG A 17 -14.42 8.46 4.52
C ARG A 17 -14.54 7.91 3.11
N GLU A 18 -15.75 7.59 2.66
CA GLU A 18 -15.97 7.09 1.29
C GLU A 18 -15.52 8.10 0.24
N GLN A 19 -15.89 9.37 0.39
CA GLN A 19 -15.47 10.45 -0.51
C GLN A 19 -13.95 10.63 -0.52
N LEU A 20 -13.32 10.72 0.65
CA LEU A 20 -11.87 10.89 0.75
C LEU A 20 -11.10 9.70 0.18
N HIS A 21 -11.59 8.46 0.37
CA HIS A 21 -11.00 7.27 -0.25
C HIS A 21 -11.09 7.32 -1.76
N TYR A 22 -12.27 7.68 -2.28
CA TYR A 22 -12.52 7.83 -3.71
C TYR A 22 -11.62 8.91 -4.33
N HIS A 23 -11.59 10.12 -3.75
CA HIS A 23 -10.77 11.22 -4.26
C HIS A 23 -9.27 10.95 -4.13
N SER A 24 -8.83 10.35 -3.01
CA SER A 24 -7.44 9.89 -2.85
C SER A 24 -7.04 8.91 -3.95
N HIS A 25 -7.87 7.91 -4.23
CA HIS A 25 -7.59 6.94 -5.29
C HIS A 25 -7.47 7.62 -6.65
N ARG A 26 -8.40 8.53 -6.97
CA ARG A 26 -8.36 9.27 -8.24
C ARG A 26 -7.13 10.17 -8.38
N TYR A 27 -6.72 10.82 -7.31
CA TYR A 27 -5.57 11.70 -7.29
C TYR A 27 -4.26 10.90 -7.38
N TYR A 28 -4.02 9.98 -6.43
CA TYR A 28 -2.73 9.32 -6.24
C TYR A 28 -2.50 8.09 -7.12
N VAL A 29 -3.57 7.39 -7.54
CA VAL A 29 -3.48 6.15 -8.32
C VAL A 29 -3.82 6.39 -9.78
N LEU A 30 -4.96 7.04 -10.05
CA LEU A 30 -5.44 7.24 -11.43
C LEU A 30 -4.89 8.50 -12.11
N ASN A 31 -4.25 9.40 -11.36
CA ASN A 31 -3.81 10.71 -11.84
C ASN A 31 -4.92 11.47 -12.59
N ALA A 32 -6.15 11.40 -12.06
CA ALA A 32 -7.37 11.93 -12.67
C ALA A 32 -8.31 12.54 -11.61
N PRO A 33 -7.85 13.58 -10.87
CA PRO A 33 -8.64 14.22 -9.83
C PRO A 33 -9.94 14.82 -10.38
N VAL A 34 -10.97 14.83 -9.54
CA VAL A 34 -12.33 15.32 -9.88
C VAL A 34 -12.79 16.47 -8.99
N ILE A 35 -12.00 16.77 -7.95
CA ILE A 35 -12.16 17.92 -7.08
C ILE A 35 -10.79 18.60 -6.93
N THR A 36 -10.80 19.85 -6.52
CA THR A 36 -9.60 20.63 -6.21
C THR A 36 -9.00 20.24 -4.85
N ASP A 37 -7.74 20.58 -4.64
CA ASP A 37 -7.05 20.34 -3.36
C ASP A 37 -7.78 21.02 -2.19
N GLY A 38 -8.28 22.24 -2.38
CA GLY A 38 -9.03 22.96 -1.35
C GLY A 38 -10.37 22.31 -0.98
N GLU A 39 -11.05 21.68 -1.95
CA GLU A 39 -12.26 20.90 -1.68
C GLU A 39 -11.92 19.62 -0.92
N TYR A 40 -10.84 18.94 -1.29
CA TYR A 40 -10.36 17.75 -0.58
C TYR A 40 -9.98 18.07 0.87
N ASP A 41 -9.22 19.15 1.08
CA ASP A 41 -8.81 19.60 2.40
C ASP A 41 -9.99 19.95 3.30
N ALA A 42 -11.04 20.57 2.74
CA ALA A 42 -12.26 20.85 3.49
C ALA A 42 -12.95 19.57 3.99
N LEU A 43 -13.09 18.55 3.13
CA LEU A 43 -13.65 17.24 3.50
C LEU A 43 -12.78 16.56 4.58
N TYR A 44 -11.47 16.61 4.41
CA TYR A 44 -10.53 16.00 5.36
C TYR A 44 -10.58 16.68 6.74
N HIS A 45 -10.61 18.01 6.76
CA HIS A 45 -10.71 18.77 8.00
C HIS A 45 -12.04 18.53 8.72
N GLU A 46 -13.15 18.42 8.00
CA GLU A 46 -14.45 18.07 8.56
C GLU A 46 -14.40 16.69 9.23
N LEU A 47 -13.89 15.67 8.54
CA LEU A 47 -13.77 14.32 9.10
C LEU A 47 -12.87 14.31 10.34
N LYS A 48 -11.73 15.00 10.27
CA LYS A 48 -10.79 15.11 11.38
C LYS A 48 -11.43 15.76 12.61
N GLN A 49 -12.26 16.78 12.43
CA GLN A 49 -12.97 17.42 13.53
C GLN A 49 -14.01 16.47 14.15
N ILE A 50 -14.80 15.78 13.33
CA ILE A 50 -15.80 14.81 13.81
C ILE A 50 -15.13 13.69 14.62
N GLU A 51 -14.02 13.14 14.15
CA GLU A 51 -13.29 12.08 14.86
C GLU A 51 -12.58 12.59 16.13
N ALA A 52 -12.19 13.86 16.17
CA ALA A 52 -11.64 14.48 17.37
C ALA A 52 -12.73 14.70 18.46
N ASP A 53 -13.91 15.15 18.05
CA ASP A 53 -15.04 15.37 18.96
C ASP A 53 -15.69 14.06 19.43
N TYR A 54 -15.65 13.03 18.58
CA TYR A 54 -16.20 11.69 18.85
C TYR A 54 -15.17 10.60 18.55
N PRO A 55 -14.22 10.32 19.47
CA PRO A 55 -13.17 9.33 19.27
C PRO A 55 -13.67 7.91 18.99
N ALA A 56 -14.89 7.57 19.42
CA ALA A 56 -15.53 6.30 19.11
C ALA A 56 -15.81 6.08 17.61
N LEU A 57 -15.83 7.16 16.81
CA LEU A 57 -16.00 7.08 15.36
C LEU A 57 -14.69 6.78 14.64
N LEU A 58 -13.53 6.93 15.27
CA LEU A 58 -12.24 6.72 14.63
C LEU A 58 -12.07 5.25 14.22
N THR A 59 -11.84 5.01 12.93
CA THR A 59 -11.63 3.67 12.38
C THR A 59 -10.18 3.48 11.92
N PRO A 60 -9.62 2.26 11.99
CA PRO A 60 -8.23 1.99 11.59
C PRO A 60 -7.91 2.32 10.13
N ASP A 61 -8.93 2.40 9.27
CA ASP A 61 -8.83 2.70 7.85
C ASP A 61 -9.24 4.12 7.48
N SER A 62 -9.56 4.97 8.47
CA SER A 62 -9.89 6.36 8.21
C SER A 62 -8.70 7.09 7.57
N PRO A 63 -8.92 7.97 6.57
CA PRO A 63 -7.87 8.78 5.95
C PRO A 63 -7.05 9.61 6.96
N THR A 64 -7.64 9.96 8.09
CA THR A 64 -6.98 10.73 9.15
C THR A 64 -5.90 9.92 9.90
N GLN A 65 -5.93 8.59 9.76
CA GLN A 65 -4.96 7.66 10.38
C GLN A 65 -3.67 7.51 9.57
N ARG A 66 -3.51 8.27 8.48
CA ARG A 66 -2.33 8.24 7.61
C ARG A 66 -1.15 9.07 8.12
N ALA A 67 -1.26 9.70 9.29
CA ALA A 67 -0.16 10.43 9.90
C ALA A 67 1.04 9.47 10.15
N GLY A 68 2.24 9.92 9.79
CA GLY A 68 3.46 9.19 10.08
C GLY A 68 3.66 9.02 11.58
N ALA A 69 4.20 7.86 11.98
CA ALA A 69 4.71 7.67 13.34
C ALA A 69 6.11 8.25 13.46
N GLU A 70 6.51 8.65 14.67
CA GLU A 70 7.89 9.00 14.98
C GLU A 70 8.85 7.88 14.51
N PRO A 71 10.03 8.22 13.95
CA PRO A 71 11.00 7.24 13.52
C PRO A 71 11.35 6.26 14.64
N ARG A 72 11.06 4.98 14.43
CA ARG A 72 11.41 3.92 15.37
C ARG A 72 12.77 3.34 15.03
N SER A 73 13.62 3.22 16.03
CA SER A 73 14.91 2.53 15.89
C SER A 73 14.77 1.01 15.90
N ASP A 74 13.67 0.48 16.44
CA ASP A 74 13.40 -0.94 16.55
C ASP A 74 12.08 -1.33 15.83
N LEU A 75 12.20 -2.02 14.70
CA LEU A 75 11.04 -2.54 13.98
C LEU A 75 10.72 -3.97 14.46
N PRO A 76 9.48 -4.25 14.93
CA PRO A 76 9.08 -5.59 15.34
C PRO A 76 9.28 -6.62 14.23
N LYS A 77 9.74 -7.83 14.58
CA LYS A 77 9.91 -8.91 13.61
C LYS A 77 8.58 -9.59 13.29
N VAL A 78 8.36 -9.86 12.01
CA VAL A 78 7.13 -10.47 11.49
C VAL A 78 7.48 -11.71 10.71
N ARG A 79 6.89 -12.85 11.05
CA ARG A 79 7.01 -14.07 10.23
C ARG A 79 6.03 -14.01 9.07
N HIS A 80 6.54 -14.21 7.86
CA HIS A 80 5.72 -14.29 6.66
C HIS A 80 4.89 -15.58 6.66
N VAL A 81 3.68 -15.50 6.09
CA VAL A 81 2.76 -16.64 5.97
C VAL A 81 3.28 -17.73 5.04
N ALA A 82 4.15 -17.35 4.10
CA ALA A 82 4.82 -18.22 3.15
C ALA A 82 6.17 -17.58 2.77
N PRO A 83 7.18 -18.38 2.37
CA PRO A 83 8.49 -17.86 1.98
C PRO A 83 8.41 -16.81 0.85
N VAL A 84 9.05 -15.66 1.08
CA VAL A 84 9.21 -14.57 0.10
C VAL A 84 10.52 -14.76 -0.66
N LEU A 85 10.41 -15.44 -1.79
CA LEU A 85 11.55 -15.82 -2.63
C LEU A 85 12.06 -14.65 -3.47
N SER A 86 13.31 -14.78 -3.91
CA SER A 86 13.88 -13.95 -4.98
C SER A 86 13.60 -14.59 -6.34
N LEU A 87 13.65 -13.79 -7.40
CA LEU A 87 13.67 -14.28 -8.77
C LEU A 87 15.10 -14.68 -9.17
N SER A 88 15.21 -15.68 -10.05
CA SER A 88 16.46 -15.94 -10.77
C SER A 88 16.62 -14.93 -11.90
N ASN A 89 17.87 -14.59 -12.23
CA ASN A 89 18.18 -13.63 -13.30
C ASN A 89 18.49 -14.36 -14.61
N ALA A 90 18.17 -13.71 -15.72
CA ALA A 90 18.63 -14.02 -17.07
C ALA A 90 19.27 -12.74 -17.63
N PHE A 91 20.49 -12.83 -18.13
CA PHE A 91 21.26 -11.68 -18.62
C PHE A 91 21.34 -11.63 -20.15
N ASN A 92 20.96 -12.71 -20.81
CA ASN A 92 20.96 -12.84 -22.26
C ASN A 92 19.76 -13.70 -22.74
N PRO A 93 19.45 -13.70 -24.05
CA PRO A 93 18.34 -14.49 -24.59
C PRO A 93 18.46 -16.01 -24.38
N ASP A 94 19.68 -16.55 -24.40
CA ASP A 94 19.90 -18.00 -24.23
C ASP A 94 19.55 -18.46 -22.81
N ASP A 95 19.77 -17.62 -21.80
CA ASP A 95 19.35 -17.89 -20.42
C ASP A 95 17.82 -18.08 -20.32
N LEU A 96 17.06 -17.25 -21.04
CA LEU A 96 15.59 -17.33 -21.08
C LEU A 96 15.12 -18.59 -21.80
N VAL A 97 15.74 -18.92 -22.93
CA VAL A 97 15.46 -20.17 -23.68
C VAL A 97 15.74 -21.39 -22.79
N ALA A 98 16.89 -21.41 -22.11
CA ALA A 98 17.25 -22.50 -21.20
C ALA A 98 16.27 -22.62 -20.02
N TRP A 99 15.82 -21.50 -19.45
CA TRP A 99 14.80 -21.48 -18.40
C TRP A 99 13.47 -22.05 -18.89
N ARG A 100 12.99 -21.62 -20.06
CA ARG A 100 11.76 -22.15 -20.70
C ARG A 100 11.87 -23.66 -20.95
N ASP A 101 12.94 -24.11 -21.60
CA ASP A 101 13.11 -25.52 -21.96
C ASP A 101 13.19 -26.42 -20.73
N ARG A 102 13.75 -25.90 -19.62
CA ARG A 102 13.69 -26.59 -18.32
C ARG A 102 12.26 -26.71 -17.80
N LEU A 103 11.43 -25.67 -17.92
CA LEU A 103 10.04 -25.72 -17.48
C LEU A 103 9.18 -26.66 -18.34
N LEU A 104 9.35 -26.65 -19.67
CA LEU A 104 8.65 -27.57 -20.58
C LEU A 104 8.94 -29.03 -20.20
N ARG A 105 10.21 -29.36 -19.96
CA ARG A 105 10.61 -30.72 -19.49
C ARG A 105 10.07 -31.05 -18.10
N LEU A 106 10.05 -30.10 -17.17
CA LEU A 106 9.57 -30.33 -15.81
C LEU A 106 8.06 -30.59 -15.76
N LEU A 107 7.31 -29.97 -16.68
CA LEU A 107 5.85 -30.03 -16.75
C LEU A 107 5.33 -31.02 -17.80
N ASP A 108 6.20 -31.71 -18.53
CA ASP A 108 5.86 -32.66 -19.61
C ASP A 108 4.94 -32.01 -20.67
N ARG A 109 5.29 -30.80 -21.10
CA ARG A 109 4.52 -30.04 -22.12
C ARG A 109 5.25 -29.96 -23.45
N GLU A 110 4.48 -30.03 -24.52
CA GLU A 110 4.95 -29.89 -25.90
C GLU A 110 4.70 -28.49 -26.48
N ASP A 111 3.72 -27.77 -25.94
CA ASP A 111 3.34 -26.41 -26.33
C ASP A 111 3.94 -25.34 -25.40
N ASP A 112 4.17 -24.13 -25.94
CA ASP A 112 4.79 -23.04 -25.18
C ASP A 112 3.84 -22.46 -24.11
N PHE A 113 4.37 -21.59 -23.26
CA PHE A 113 3.62 -20.90 -22.22
C PHE A 113 3.06 -19.57 -22.72
N GLU A 114 1.96 -19.14 -22.10
CA GLU A 114 1.58 -17.73 -22.11
C GLU A 114 2.41 -17.01 -21.04
N TYR A 115 2.93 -15.83 -21.38
CA TYR A 115 3.81 -15.06 -20.49
C TYR A 115 3.17 -13.73 -20.11
N THR A 116 3.18 -13.42 -18.83
CA THR A 116 3.00 -12.05 -18.33
C THR A 116 4.36 -11.41 -18.17
N ILE A 117 4.57 -10.27 -18.82
CA ILE A 117 5.81 -9.50 -18.74
C ILE A 117 5.53 -8.22 -17.97
N GLU A 118 6.28 -8.01 -16.89
CA GLU A 118 6.17 -6.84 -16.03
C GLU A 118 7.53 -6.16 -15.91
N PRO A 119 7.60 -4.81 -15.90
CA PRO A 119 8.82 -4.10 -15.58
C PRO A 119 9.32 -4.50 -14.19
N LYS A 120 10.60 -4.88 -14.09
CA LYS A 120 11.22 -5.11 -12.78
C LYS A 120 11.49 -3.76 -12.11
N LEU A 121 10.65 -3.40 -11.15
CA LEU A 121 10.88 -2.24 -10.31
C LEU A 121 12.11 -2.47 -9.42
N ASP A 122 12.90 -1.41 -9.24
CA ASP A 122 14.06 -1.39 -8.36
C ASP A 122 13.70 -0.60 -7.11
N GLY A 123 13.26 -1.30 -6.08
CA GLY A 123 12.79 -0.69 -4.85
C GLY A 123 12.96 -1.63 -3.66
N LEU A 124 12.02 -1.55 -2.73
CA LEU A 124 11.98 -2.40 -1.56
C LEU A 124 10.72 -3.27 -1.58
N SER A 125 10.94 -4.59 -1.59
CA SER A 125 9.84 -5.54 -1.50
C SER A 125 9.16 -5.51 -0.15
N VAL A 126 7.84 -5.41 -0.19
CA VAL A 126 6.94 -5.42 0.96
C VAL A 126 5.85 -6.48 0.82
N VAL A 127 5.37 -6.97 1.95
CA VAL A 127 4.26 -7.90 2.06
C VAL A 127 3.13 -7.20 2.80
N LEU A 128 1.96 -7.13 2.18
CA LEU A 128 0.80 -6.44 2.69
C LEU A 128 -0.27 -7.46 3.04
N THR A 129 -0.80 -7.38 4.25
CA THR A 129 -1.91 -8.20 4.73
C THR A 129 -3.14 -7.33 4.89
N TYR A 130 -4.22 -7.79 4.28
CA TYR A 130 -5.55 -7.25 4.47
C TYR A 130 -6.43 -8.31 5.14
N GLU A 131 -7.20 -7.89 6.13
CA GLU A 131 -8.23 -8.73 6.77
C GLU A 131 -9.60 -8.09 6.59
N ASN A 132 -10.55 -8.84 6.03
CA ASN A 132 -11.87 -8.35 5.66
C ASN A 132 -11.82 -7.04 4.86
N GLY A 133 -10.84 -6.92 3.97
CA GLY A 133 -10.62 -5.72 3.16
C GLY A 133 -9.87 -4.57 3.83
N LEU A 134 -9.53 -4.64 5.12
CA LEU A 134 -8.78 -3.57 5.81
C LEU A 134 -7.30 -3.87 5.86
N PHE A 135 -6.45 -2.88 5.62
CA PHE A 135 -5.00 -2.99 5.74
C PHE A 135 -4.60 -3.13 7.21
N THR A 136 -4.09 -4.31 7.58
CA THR A 136 -3.79 -4.64 8.99
C THR A 136 -2.30 -4.75 9.28
N LEU A 137 -1.49 -5.16 8.30
CA LEU A 137 -0.07 -5.39 8.50
C LEU A 137 0.72 -5.20 7.20
N GLY A 138 1.81 -4.46 7.28
CA GLY A 138 2.80 -4.35 6.21
C GLY A 138 4.19 -4.69 6.73
N ALA A 139 4.89 -5.58 6.03
CA ALA A 139 6.20 -6.07 6.45
C ALA A 139 7.24 -5.97 5.32
N THR A 140 8.50 -5.70 5.68
CA THR A 140 9.62 -5.82 4.74
C THR A 140 9.85 -7.29 4.35
N ARG A 141 10.57 -7.54 3.24
CA ARG A 141 10.99 -8.91 2.90
C ARG A 141 11.86 -9.56 3.98
N GLY A 142 12.80 -8.79 4.55
CA GLY A 142 13.84 -9.30 5.43
C GLY A 142 14.63 -10.44 4.78
N ASN A 143 14.73 -11.58 5.48
CA ASN A 143 15.43 -12.76 4.97
C ASN A 143 14.55 -13.71 4.12
N GLY A 144 13.31 -13.30 3.80
CA GLY A 144 12.35 -14.11 3.05
C GLY A 144 11.40 -14.92 3.94
N GLU A 145 11.75 -15.20 5.19
CA GLU A 145 10.85 -15.83 6.17
C GLU A 145 10.41 -14.87 7.27
N ILE A 146 11.29 -13.97 7.67
CA ILE A 146 11.10 -13.00 8.73
C ILE A 146 11.43 -11.62 8.16
N GLY A 147 10.43 -10.75 8.19
CA GLY A 147 10.52 -9.33 7.87
C GLY A 147 10.43 -8.45 9.11
N GLU A 148 10.26 -7.15 8.87
CA GLU A 148 10.06 -6.12 9.87
C GLU A 148 8.72 -5.43 9.66
N ASP A 149 7.97 -5.21 10.74
CA ASP A 149 6.71 -4.47 10.71
C ASP A 149 6.98 -2.99 10.41
N VAL A 150 6.54 -2.59 9.22
CA VAL A 150 6.59 -1.22 8.70
C VAL A 150 5.19 -0.70 8.41
N THR A 151 4.18 -1.23 9.08
CA THR A 151 2.76 -0.84 8.91
C THR A 151 2.56 0.68 9.07
N PRO A 152 3.12 1.35 10.10
CA PRO A 152 2.96 2.80 10.23
C PRO A 152 3.57 3.57 9.04
N ASN A 153 4.73 3.14 8.54
CA ASN A 153 5.38 3.73 7.37
C ASN A 153 4.53 3.54 6.11
N LEU A 154 3.99 2.35 5.90
CA LEU A 154 3.19 2.05 4.71
C LEU A 154 1.85 2.79 4.71
N ARG A 155 1.26 3.12 5.87
CA ARG A 155 0.05 3.94 5.95
C ARG A 155 0.25 5.36 5.38
N THR A 156 1.47 5.89 5.41
CA THR A 156 1.79 7.21 4.85
C THR A 156 1.93 7.19 3.32
N VAL A 157 2.02 6.01 2.71
CA VAL A 157 2.08 5.85 1.24
C VAL A 157 0.67 6.01 0.69
N TYR A 158 0.33 7.21 0.22
CA TYR A 158 -1.01 7.55 -0.25
C TYR A 158 -1.58 6.63 -1.35
N PRO A 159 -0.79 6.18 -2.36
CA PRO A 159 -1.27 5.21 -3.34
C PRO A 159 -1.69 3.85 -2.74
N LEU A 160 -1.21 3.50 -1.53
CA LEU A 160 -1.63 2.28 -0.85
C LEU A 160 -3.00 2.50 -0.21
N PRO A 161 -4.06 1.77 -0.63
CA PRO A 161 -5.36 1.90 -0.01
C PRO A 161 -5.41 1.24 1.37
N LEU A 162 -5.96 1.92 2.38
CA LEU A 162 -6.18 1.34 3.72
C LEU A 162 -7.36 0.37 3.75
N ARG A 163 -8.26 0.45 2.75
CA ARG A 163 -9.36 -0.48 2.51
C ARG A 163 -9.34 -0.89 1.06
N ILE A 164 -9.44 -2.19 0.75
CA ILE A 164 -9.53 -2.69 -0.61
C ILE A 164 -10.67 -1.97 -1.33
N PRO A 165 -10.40 -1.28 -2.45
CA PRO A 165 -11.45 -0.64 -3.23
C PRO A 165 -12.28 -1.74 -3.89
N VAL A 166 -13.47 -1.97 -3.34
CA VAL A 166 -14.49 -2.81 -3.97
C VAL A 166 -15.55 -1.90 -4.54
N ASP A 167 -15.82 -2.07 -5.83
CA ASP A 167 -16.99 -1.49 -6.48
C ASP A 167 -18.22 -2.38 -6.21
N GLY A 168 -19.42 -1.80 -6.34
CA GLY A 168 -20.67 -2.51 -6.05
C GLY A 168 -20.96 -3.69 -6.99
N GLU A 169 -20.19 -3.85 -8.06
CA GLU A 169 -20.32 -4.96 -9.03
C GLU A 169 -19.29 -6.07 -8.83
N GLY A 170 -18.21 -5.81 -8.08
CA GLY A 170 -17.14 -6.77 -7.81
C GLY A 170 -17.46 -7.75 -6.67
N PRO A 171 -16.67 -8.84 -6.53
CA PRO A 171 -16.77 -9.72 -5.38
C PRO A 171 -16.40 -8.96 -4.09
N PRO A 172 -16.98 -9.33 -2.93
CA PRO A 172 -16.59 -8.72 -1.66
C PRO A 172 -15.12 -9.01 -1.34
N PRO A 173 -14.48 -8.18 -0.51
CA PRO A 173 -13.09 -8.42 -0.11
C PRO A 173 -12.95 -9.80 0.53
N PRO A 174 -11.90 -10.56 0.21
CA PRO A 174 -11.64 -11.84 0.85
C PRO A 174 -11.42 -11.64 2.35
N ARG A 175 -11.76 -12.66 3.15
CA ARG A 175 -11.54 -12.66 4.61
C ARG A 175 -10.09 -12.33 4.97
N ARG A 176 -9.15 -12.83 4.18
CA ARG A 176 -7.71 -12.55 4.32
C ARG A 176 -7.05 -12.54 2.96
N LEU A 177 -6.31 -11.47 2.66
CA LEU A 177 -5.49 -11.33 1.46
C LEU A 177 -4.07 -10.97 1.87
N VAL A 178 -3.09 -11.71 1.36
CA VAL A 178 -1.68 -11.37 1.51
C VAL A 178 -1.10 -11.17 0.13
N LEU A 179 -0.63 -9.97 -0.15
CA LEU A 179 -0.09 -9.59 -1.45
C LEU A 179 1.33 -9.03 -1.30
N ARG A 180 2.10 -9.12 -2.39
CA ARG A 180 3.46 -8.61 -2.46
C ARG A 180 3.48 -7.41 -3.39
N GLY A 181 4.31 -6.43 -3.06
CA GLY A 181 4.52 -5.26 -3.89
C GLY A 181 5.90 -4.68 -3.66
N GLU A 182 6.21 -3.65 -4.42
CA GLU A 182 7.47 -2.92 -4.35
C GLU A 182 7.18 -1.46 -3.98
N VAL A 183 7.88 -0.94 -2.97
CA VAL A 183 7.90 0.49 -2.66
C VAL A 183 9.14 1.11 -3.29
N PHE A 184 8.96 2.20 -4.03
CA PHE A 184 10.04 2.87 -4.74
C PHE A 184 9.78 4.38 -4.82
N PHE A 185 10.83 5.15 -5.06
CA PHE A 185 10.72 6.56 -5.42
C PHE A 185 10.64 6.72 -6.93
N ARG A 186 9.84 7.68 -7.40
CA ARG A 186 10.03 8.18 -8.76
C ARG A 186 11.34 8.93 -8.83
N LEU A 187 11.94 8.99 -10.01
CA LEU A 187 13.27 9.58 -10.19
C LEU A 187 13.33 11.04 -9.70
N HIS A 188 12.33 11.86 -10.04
CA HIS A 188 12.28 13.26 -9.59
C HIS A 188 12.08 13.40 -8.07
N ASP A 189 11.30 12.51 -7.45
CA ASP A 189 11.10 12.50 -5.99
C ASP A 189 12.41 12.14 -5.27
N PHE A 190 13.17 11.20 -5.84
CA PHE A 190 14.49 10.80 -5.33
C PHE A 190 15.53 11.93 -5.47
N GLU A 191 15.57 12.62 -6.61
CA GLU A 191 16.44 13.78 -6.84
C GLU A 191 16.13 14.93 -5.86
N ALA A 192 14.84 15.23 -5.66
CA ALA A 192 14.40 16.25 -4.71
C ALA A 192 14.79 15.90 -3.27
N LEU A 193 14.65 14.63 -2.87
CA LEU A 193 15.07 14.16 -1.56
C LEU A 193 16.58 14.35 -1.35
N ASN A 194 17.40 13.97 -2.33
CA ASN A 194 18.85 14.12 -2.23
C ASN A 194 19.27 15.60 -2.18
N ALA A 195 18.63 16.47 -2.98
CA ALA A 195 18.88 17.90 -2.92
C ALA A 195 18.59 18.48 -1.53
N ALA A 196 17.46 18.13 -0.92
CA ALA A 196 17.10 18.57 0.43
C ALA A 196 18.09 18.06 1.50
N ARG A 197 18.59 16.82 1.37
CA ARG A 197 19.62 16.27 2.28
C ARG A 197 20.96 16.98 2.15
N ALA A 198 21.39 17.25 0.92
CA ALA A 198 22.61 18.00 0.65
C ALA A 198 22.55 19.42 1.23
N GLU A 199 21.41 20.10 1.10
CA GLU A 199 21.17 21.41 1.73
C GLU A 199 21.21 21.35 3.27
N ALA A 200 20.75 20.24 3.86
CA ALA A 200 20.81 19.99 5.30
C ALA A 200 22.21 19.53 5.79
N GLY A 201 23.16 19.30 4.86
CA GLY A 201 24.49 18.78 5.19
C GLY A 201 24.51 17.31 5.61
N GLU A 202 23.45 16.57 5.30
CA GLU A 202 23.38 15.13 5.51
C GLU A 202 24.21 14.40 4.44
N PRO A 203 24.86 13.27 4.77
CA PRO A 203 25.61 12.49 3.79
C PRO A 203 24.69 11.86 2.74
N ASP A 204 25.23 11.69 1.52
CA ASP A 204 24.63 10.94 0.41
C ASP A 204 24.39 9.45 0.77
#